data_AF-A0AAV6AUX2-F1
#
_entry.id   AF-A0AAV6AUX2-F1
#
_cell.length_a   1.000
_cell.length_b   1.000
_cell.length_c   1.000
_cell.angle_alpha   90.00
_cell.angle_beta   90.00
_cell.angle_gamma   90.00
#
_symmetry.space_group_name_H-M   'P 1'
#
loop_
_entity.id
_entity.type
_entity.pdbx_description
1 polymer ?
#
loop_
_entity_poly.entity_id
_entity_poly.type
_entity_poly.pdbx_seq_one_letter_code
_entity_poly.pdbx_strand_id
1 'polypeptide(L)' 'MERSLWVQAFRQALVWRRAAAVGLPIGVLQAVINQGDVWLRHEETFATVAKTIVSPLVTFSVALISAAGVWVERQRSANN' A
#
# COMPACT_ATOMS: atom_id res chain seq x y z
N MET A 1 2.27 24.52 -9.06
CA MET A 1 3.11 23.53 -9.76
C MET A 1 3.13 22.16 -9.04
N GLU A 2 3.33 22.12 -7.72
CA GLU A 2 3.40 20.86 -6.94
C GLU A 2 2.18 19.94 -7.05
N ARG A 3 0.97 20.50 -6.98
CA ARG A 3 -0.28 19.72 -7.09
C ARG A 3 -0.38 18.97 -8.42
N SER A 4 0.23 19.50 -9.49
CA SER A 4 0.23 18.84 -10.80
C SER A 4 1.16 17.63 -10.83
N LEU A 5 2.31 17.68 -10.13
CA LEU A 5 3.27 16.59 -10.08
C LEU A 5 2.71 15.40 -9.30
N TRP A 6 2.02 15.63 -8.18
CA TRP A 6 1.36 14.56 -7.44
C TRP A 6 0.26 13.87 -8.26
N VAL A 7 -0.58 14.63 -8.96
CA VAL A 7 -1.59 14.05 -9.87
C VAL A 7 -0.93 13.24 -10.98
N GLN A 8 0.18 13.72 -11.55
CA GLN A 8 0.94 12.96 -12.55
C GLN A 8 1.54 11.69 -11.96
N ALA A 9 2.09 11.74 -10.74
CA ALA A 9 2.66 10.58 -10.04
C ALA A 9 1.61 9.48 -9.87
N PHE A 10 0.41 9.82 -9.40
CA PHE A 10 -0.70 8.88 -9.26
C PHE A 10 -1.27 8.40 -10.60
N ARG A 11 -0.95 9.02 -11.73
CA ARG A 11 -1.29 8.50 -13.06
C ARG A 11 -0.27 7.49 -13.59
N GLN A 12 0.90 7.35 -12.94
CA GLN A 12 1.94 6.43 -13.39
C GLN A 12 1.64 4.98 -12.98
N ALA A 13 1.45 4.10 -13.94
CA ALA A 13 1.25 2.66 -13.68
C ALA A 13 2.39 2.04 -12.86
N LEU A 14 3.63 2.53 -13.02
CA LEU A 14 4.78 2.05 -12.25
C LEU A 14 4.65 2.34 -10.74
N VAL A 15 4.05 3.48 -10.36
CA VAL A 15 3.81 3.85 -8.95
C VAL A 15 2.84 2.86 -8.31
N TRP A 16 1.74 2.56 -8.99
CA TRP A 16 0.77 1.55 -8.56
C TRP A 16 1.36 0.14 -8.51
N ARG A 17 2.12 -0.27 -9.53
CA ARG A 17 2.77 -1.58 -9.55
C ARG A 17 3.76 -1.75 -8.40
N ARG A 18 4.56 -0.73 -8.09
CA ARG A 18 5.49 -0.76 -6.95
C ARG A 18 4.75 -0.84 -5.62
N ALA A 19 3.70 -0.04 -5.46
CA ALA A 19 2.86 -0.06 -4.28
C ALA A 19 2.21 -1.44 -4.06
N ALA A 20 1.69 -2.05 -5.13
CA ALA A 20 1.09 -3.37 -5.07
C ALA A 20 2.12 -4.47 -4.79
N ALA A 21 3.27 -4.44 -5.47
CA ALA A 21 4.32 -5.46 -5.32
C ALA A 21 4.95 -5.48 -3.93
N VAL A 22 4.94 -4.35 -3.21
CA VAL A 22 5.53 -4.25 -1.86
C VAL A 22 4.46 -4.23 -0.79
N GLY A 23 3.47 -3.35 -0.92
CA GLY A 23 2.47 -3.11 0.12
C GLY A 23 1.50 -4.27 0.33
N LEU A 24 1.02 -4.93 -0.75
CA LEU A 24 0.07 -6.04 -0.60
C LEU A 24 0.71 -7.27 0.08
N PRO A 25 1.90 -7.77 -0.33
CA PRO A 25 2.53 -8.90 0.34
C PRO A 25 2.80 -8.64 1.83
N ILE A 26 3.27 -7.44 2.17
CA ILE A 26 3.52 -7.07 3.57
C ILE A 26 2.24 -7.11 4.39
N GLY A 27 1.15 -6.52 3.88
CA GLY A 27 -0.10 -6.49 4.64
C GLY A 27 -0.82 -7.84 4.69
N VAL A 28 -0.65 -8.70 3.68
CA VAL A 28 -1.09 -10.10 3.75
C VAL A 28 -0.30 -10.86 4.81
N LEU A 29 1.03 -10.71 4.83
CA LEU A 29 1.87 -11.33 5.86
C LEU A 29 1.48 -10.85 7.26
N GLN A 30 1.20 -9.55 7.41
CA GLN A 30 0.73 -8.98 8.67
C GLN A 30 -0.62 -9.58 9.10
N ALA A 31 -1.56 -9.79 8.17
CA ALA A 31 -2.82 -10.47 8.47
C ALA A 31 -2.56 -11.92 8.91
N VAL A 32 -1.70 -12.67 8.23
CA VAL A 32 -1.35 -14.05 8.61
C VAL A 32 -0.75 -14.09 10.02
N ILE A 33 0.20 -13.21 10.33
CA ILE A 33 0.88 -13.17 11.64
C ILE A 33 -0.10 -12.76 12.75
N ASN A 34 -0.96 -11.78 12.50
CA ASN A 34 -1.79 -11.17 13.55
C ASN A 34 -3.06 -11.97 13.90
N GLN A 35 -3.55 -12.80 12.99
CA GLN A 35 -4.84 -13.50 13.16
C GLN A 35 -4.86 -14.91 12.55
N GLY A 36 -3.69 -15.48 12.24
CA GLY A 36 -3.60 -16.86 11.76
C GLY A 36 -4.05 -17.88 12.79
N ASP A 37 -3.88 -17.60 14.08
CA ASP A 37 -4.44 -18.39 15.17
C ASP A 37 -5.97 -18.44 15.16
N VAL A 38 -6.62 -17.30 14.89
CA VAL A 38 -8.08 -17.20 14.76
C VAL A 38 -8.58 -18.03 13.58
N TRP A 39 -7.86 -18.01 12.45
CA TRP A 39 -8.19 -18.85 11.28
C TRP A 39 -8.04 -20.35 11.59
N LEU A 40 -6.96 -20.73 12.27
CA LEU A 40 -6.72 -22.12 12.65
C LEU A 40 -7.76 -22.65 13.64
N ARG A 41 -8.34 -21.77 14.48
CA ARG A 41 -9.38 -22.11 15.45
C ARG A 41 -10.80 -22.00 14.91
N HIS A 42 -10.97 -21.44 13.70
CA HIS A 42 -12.28 -21.17 13.08
C HIS A 42 -13.14 -20.23 13.94
N GLU A 43 -12.50 -19.26 14.58
CA GLU A 43 -13.13 -18.25 15.45
C GLU A 43 -13.30 -16.92 14.70
N GLU A 44 -13.49 -16.96 13.38
CA GLU A 44 -13.59 -15.75 12.56
C GLU A 44 -14.81 -14.91 12.95
N THR A 45 -14.54 -13.68 13.38
CA THR A 45 -15.57 -12.66 13.57
C THR A 45 -15.58 -11.68 12.39
N PHE A 46 -16.64 -10.90 12.27
CA PHE A 46 -16.68 -9.78 11.32
C PHE A 46 -15.48 -8.84 11.47
N ALA A 47 -15.05 -8.57 12.71
CA ALA A 47 -13.88 -7.74 12.98
C ALA A 47 -12.58 -8.36 12.44
N THR A 48 -12.45 -9.68 12.53
CA THR A 48 -11.32 -10.44 11.98
C THR A 48 -11.29 -10.36 10.47
N VAL A 49 -12.43 -10.49 9.79
CA VAL A 49 -12.55 -10.35 8.32
C VAL A 49 -12.21 -8.92 7.88
N ALA A 50 -12.74 -7.92 8.57
CA ALA A 50 -12.45 -6.52 8.27
C ALA A 50 -10.93 -6.23 8.39
N LYS A 51 -10.27 -6.75 9.43
CA LYS A 51 -8.81 -6.61 9.60
C LYS A 51 -8.02 -7.28 8.49
N THR A 52 -8.45 -8.45 8.00
CA THR A 52 -7.81 -9.14 6.86
C THR A 52 -7.80 -8.30 5.59
N ILE A 53 -8.84 -7.49 5.36
CA ILE A 53 -8.95 -6.64 4.17
C ILE A 53 -8.25 -5.30 4.38
N VAL A 54 -8.48 -4.66 5.54
CA VAL A 54 -7.97 -3.31 5.81
C VAL A 54 -6.45 -3.30 5.96
N SER A 55 -5.85 -4.34 6.55
CA SER A 55 -4.40 -4.36 6.80
C SER A 55 -3.59 -4.30 5.50
N PRO A 56 -3.85 -5.14 4.47
CA PRO A 56 -3.28 -4.99 3.12
C PRO A 56 -3.52 -3.63 2.45
N LEU A 57 -4.70 -3.03 2.63
CA LEU A 57 -5.01 -1.75 2.00
C LEU A 57 -4.23 -0.59 2.64
N VAL A 58 -4.01 -0.64 3.96
CA VAL A 58 -3.20 0.35 4.67
C VAL A 58 -1.75 0.27 4.22
N THR A 59 -1.15 -0.91 4.21
CA THR A 59 0.24 -1.10 3.76
C THR A 59 0.42 -0.73 2.29
N PHE A 60 -0.55 -1.08 1.44
CA PHE A 60 -0.60 -0.63 0.06
C PHE A 60 -0.65 0.89 -0.06
N SER A 61 -1.50 1.57 0.72
CA SER A 61 -1.66 3.03 0.67
C SER A 61 -0.37 3.75 1.06
N VAL A 62 0.32 3.27 2.10
CA VAL A 62 1.63 3.80 2.51
C VAL A 62 2.66 3.60 1.41
N ALA A 63 2.72 2.41 0.81
CA ALA A 63 3.63 2.11 -0.29
C ALA A 63 3.32 2.98 -1.54
N LEU A 64 2.04 3.26 -1.81
CA LEU A 64 1.60 4.12 -2.91
C LEU A 64 2.04 5.56 -2.73
N ILE A 65 1.82 6.13 -1.54
CA ILE A 65 2.24 7.51 -1.23
C ILE A 65 3.76 7.62 -1.30
N SER A 66 4.50 6.63 -0.76
CA SER A 66 5.96 6.60 -0.81
C SER A 66 6.47 6.53 -2.26
N ALA A 67 5.94 5.61 -3.07
CA ALA A 67 6.33 5.48 -4.48
C ALA A 67 5.99 6.73 -5.30
N ALA A 68 4.87 7.38 -5.03
CA ALA A 68 4.50 8.66 -5.64
C ALA A 68 5.45 9.77 -5.22
N GLY A 69 5.81 9.85 -3.93
CA GLY A 69 6.77 10.82 -3.40
C GLY A 69 8.13 10.71 -4.07
N VAL A 70 8.68 9.49 -4.20
CA VAL A 70 9.94 9.24 -4.91
C VAL A 70 9.86 9.66 -6.39
N TRP A 71 8.71 9.45 -7.04
CA TRP A 71 8.53 9.92 -8.42
C TRP A 71 8.53 11.45 -8.51
N VAL A 72 7.81 12.12 -7.60
CA VAL A 72 7.74 13.59 -7.54
C VAL A 72 9.12 14.18 -7.28
N GLU A 73 9.89 13.61 -6.37
CA GLU A 73 11.25 14.06 -6.05
C GLU A 73 12.18 13.97 -7.27
N ARG A 74 12.17 12.84 -7.98
CA ARG A 74 12.95 12.66 -9.21
C ARG A 74 12.62 13.70 -10.28
N GLN A 75 11.34 14.03 -10.44
CA GLN A 75 10.92 15.05 -11.42
C GLN A 75 11.32 16.46 -11.02
N ARG A 76 11.41 16.76 -9.72
CA ARG A 76 11.96 18.05 -9.25
C ARG A 76 13.46 18.13 -9.54
N SER A 77 14.20 17.07 -9.24
CA SER A 77 15.65 17.02 -9.48
C SER A 77 16.04 17.07 -10.95
N ALA A 78 15.18 16.61 -11.87
CA ALA A 78 15.45 16.66 -13.30
C ALA A 78 15.14 18.03 -13.95
N ASN A 79 14.36 18.88 -13.28
CA ASN A 79 13.94 20.19 -13.78
C ASN A 79 14.69 21.37 -13.14
N ASN A 80 15.58 21.09 -12.18
CA ASN A 80 16.51 22.04 -11.57
C ASN A 80 17.89 21.89 -12.22
#